data_AF-A0A7C5AYY2-F1
#
_entry.id   AF-A0A7C5AYY2-F1
#
_cell.length_a   1.000
_cell.length_b   1.000
_cell.length_c   1.000
_cell.angle_alpha   90.00
_cell.angle_beta   90.00
_cell.angle_gamma   90.00
#
_symmetry.space_group_name_H-M   'P 1'
#
loop_
_entity.id
_entity.type
_entity.pdbx_description
1 polymer ?
#
loop_
_entity_poly.entity_id
_entity_poly.type
_entity_poly.pdbx_seq_one_letter_code
_entity_poly.pdbx_strand_id
1 'polypeptide(L)'
;MLSKGGDGLRGDGCVYELSSPHPAILNPEKLRPGDYVKLRLWFPDENTYSVIELAEVQWVKNEWINIELLLVSPRDQARIRQFAVSAGNHLPASGRTGERIMIRA
;
A
#
# COMPACT_ATOMS: atom_id res chain seq x y z
N MET A 1 0.86 -7.25 7.98
CA MET A 1 0.81 -6.23 9.06
C MET A 1 1.81 -5.13 8.76
N LEU A 2 1.43 -3.85 8.84
CA LEU A 2 2.32 -2.71 8.52
C LEU A 2 3.42 -2.49 9.56
N SER A 3 4.61 -2.08 9.13
CA SER A 3 5.82 -1.97 9.92
C SER A 3 6.85 -1.06 9.22
N LYS A 4 7.97 -0.78 9.89
CA LYS A 4 9.03 0.07 9.35
C LYS A 4 9.91 -0.68 8.33
N GLY A 5 10.24 -0.03 7.21
CA GLY A 5 11.24 -0.48 6.24
C GLY A 5 12.24 0.63 5.87
N GLY A 6 13.38 0.23 5.29
CA GLY A 6 14.44 1.17 4.87
C GLY A 6 14.03 2.20 3.80
N ASP A 7 12.95 1.92 3.05
CA ASP A 7 12.47 2.74 1.92
C ASP A 7 11.02 3.22 2.11
N GLY A 8 10.48 3.15 3.33
CA GLY A 8 9.10 3.55 3.63
C GLY A 8 8.36 2.55 4.50
N LEU A 9 7.03 2.52 4.37
CA LEU A 9 6.17 1.58 5.09
C LEU A 9 6.22 0.18 4.44
N ARG A 10 6.38 -0.86 5.25
CA ARG A 10 6.42 -2.27 4.81
C ARG A 10 5.38 -3.11 5.52
N GLY A 11 4.71 -4.03 4.85
CA GLY A 11 3.88 -5.00 5.57
C GLY A 11 3.34 -6.13 4.74
N ASP A 12 2.88 -7.19 5.40
CA ASP A 12 2.15 -8.26 4.71
C ASP A 12 0.73 -7.80 4.37
N GLY A 13 0.27 -8.11 3.17
CA GLY A 13 -1.09 -7.78 2.73
C GLY A 13 -1.52 -8.59 1.51
N CYS A 14 -2.84 -8.61 1.28
CA CYS A 14 -3.43 -9.21 0.09
C CYS A 14 -3.78 -8.12 -0.93
N VAL A 15 -3.45 -8.37 -2.19
CA VAL A 15 -3.82 -7.53 -3.33
C VAL A 15 -5.03 -8.13 -4.03
N TYR A 16 -6.01 -7.30 -4.39
CA TYR A 16 -7.23 -7.75 -5.05
C TYR A 16 -7.34 -7.20 -6.46
N GLU A 17 -7.83 -8.03 -7.37
CA GLU A 17 -8.14 -7.61 -8.74
C GLU A 17 -9.33 -6.64 -8.76
N LEU A 18 -9.13 -5.49 -9.42
CA LEU A 18 -10.13 -4.43 -9.54
C LEU A 18 -11.22 -4.72 -10.58
N SER A 19 -10.88 -5.49 -11.60
CA SER A 19 -11.68 -5.70 -12.81
C SER A 19 -12.76 -6.78 -12.68
N SER A 20 -12.81 -7.52 -11.56
CA SER A 20 -13.72 -8.65 -11.39
C SER A 20 -14.83 -8.35 -10.36
N PRO A 21 -16.11 -8.70 -10.64
CA PRO A 21 -17.19 -8.67 -9.65
C PRO A 21 -16.96 -9.63 -8.48
N HIS A 22 -16.04 -10.58 -8.62
CA HIS A 22 -15.55 -11.46 -7.56
C HIS A 22 -14.04 -11.26 -7.43
N PRO A 23 -13.58 -10.31 -6.59
CA PRO A 23 -12.17 -9.97 -6.49
C PRO A 23 -11.37 -11.18 -6.01
N ALA A 24 -10.54 -11.74 -6.89
CA ALA A 24 -9.60 -12.79 -6.51
C ALA A 24 -8.40 -12.17 -5.80
N ILE A 25 -7.84 -12.90 -4.84
CA ILE A 25 -6.52 -12.57 -4.28
C ILE A 25 -5.52 -12.78 -5.41
N LEU A 26 -4.81 -11.71 -5.77
CA LEU A 26 -3.77 -11.75 -6.77
C LEU A 26 -2.50 -12.33 -6.15
N ASN A 27 -1.98 -13.38 -6.77
CA ASN A 27 -0.62 -13.83 -6.46
C ASN A 27 0.37 -12.73 -6.88
N PRO A 28 1.38 -12.42 -6.07
CA PRO A 28 2.38 -11.38 -6.38
C PRO A 28 3.06 -11.60 -7.73
N GLU A 29 3.28 -12.86 -8.12
CA GLU A 29 3.89 -13.24 -9.40
C GLU A 29 3.06 -12.83 -10.63
N LYS A 30 1.77 -12.53 -10.45
CA LYS A 30 0.88 -12.10 -11.53
C LYS A 30 0.83 -10.58 -11.69
N LEU A 31 1.31 -9.82 -10.70
CA LEU A 31 1.30 -8.36 -10.72
C LEU A 31 2.43 -7.84 -11.60
N ARG A 32 2.14 -6.77 -12.34
CA ARG A 32 3.08 -6.09 -13.24
C ARG A 32 3.12 -4.60 -12.94
N PRO A 33 4.26 -3.93 -13.18
CA PRO A 33 4.31 -2.47 -13.18
C PRO A 33 3.21 -1.89 -14.08
N GLY A 34 2.47 -0.89 -13.58
CA GLY A 34 1.33 -0.27 -14.23
C GLY A 34 -0.03 -0.91 -13.93
N ASP A 35 -0.07 -2.05 -13.23
CA ASP A 35 -1.34 -2.64 -12.80
C ASP A 35 -2.01 -1.77 -11.73
N TYR A 36 -3.33 -1.60 -11.86
CA TYR A 36 -4.15 -0.92 -10.87
C TYR A 36 -4.82 -1.93 -9.95
N VAL A 37 -4.75 -1.69 -8.64
CA VAL A 37 -5.23 -2.62 -7.61
C VAL A 37 -5.97 -1.92 -6.48
N LYS A 38 -6.84 -2.68 -5.80
CA LYS A 38 -7.41 -2.33 -4.49
C LYS A 38 -6.67 -3.10 -3.42
N LEU A 39 -6.42 -2.45 -2.29
CA LEU A 39 -5.78 -3.11 -1.16
C LEU A 39 -6.37 -2.66 0.18
N ARG A 40 -6.20 -3.53 1.17
CA ARG A 40 -6.54 -3.26 2.57
C ARG A 40 -5.27 -3.25 3.39
N LEU A 41 -5.08 -2.20 4.17
CA LEU A 41 -3.91 -2.01 5.02
C LEU A 41 -4.30 -2.19 6.48
N TRP A 42 -3.69 -3.18 7.14
CA TRP A 42 -3.84 -3.37 8.59
C TRP A 42 -2.65 -2.78 9.34
N PHE A 43 -2.94 -1.95 10.33
CA PHE A 43 -1.95 -1.36 11.23
C PHE A 43 -1.72 -2.27 12.45
N PRO A 44 -0.49 -2.33 12.99
CA PRO A 44 -0.14 -3.18 14.15
C PRO A 44 -1.06 -2.99 15.36
N ASP A 45 -1.38 -1.72 15.65
CA ASP A 45 -2.03 -1.32 16.90
C ASP A 45 -3.54 -1.19 16.76
N GLU A 46 -4.09 -1.54 15.59
CA GLU A 46 -5.50 -1.36 15.28
C GLU A 46 -6.14 -2.64 14.72
N ASN A 47 -7.27 -3.04 15.30
CA ASN A 47 -8.13 -4.09 14.73
C ASN A 47 -8.90 -3.64 13.47
N THR A 48 -8.54 -2.50 12.88
CA THR A 48 -9.21 -1.93 11.72
C THR A 48 -8.24 -1.79 10.56
N TYR A 49 -8.77 -1.87 9.34
CA TYR A 49 -7.99 -1.66 8.12
C TYR A 49 -8.35 -0.33 7.45
N SER A 50 -7.42 0.21 6.68
CA SER A 50 -7.69 1.27 5.71
C SER A 50 -7.91 0.66 4.33
N VAL A 51 -8.94 1.12 3.63
CA VAL A 51 -9.20 0.73 2.24
C VAL A 51 -8.51 1.73 1.33
N ILE A 52 -7.68 1.21 0.43
CA ILE A 52 -7.15 1.98 -0.69
C ILE A 52 -7.97 1.59 -1.91
N GLU A 53 -8.73 2.55 -2.41
CA GLU A 53 -9.65 2.35 -3.52
C GLU A 53 -8.94 2.23 -4.86
N LEU A 54 -7.78 2.86 -5.00
CA LEU A 54 -6.94 2.76 -6.18
C LEU A 54 -5.47 2.93 -5.83
N ALA A 55 -4.67 1.99 -6.30
CA ALA A 55 -3.23 2.05 -6.18
C ALA A 55 -2.58 1.47 -7.45
N GLU A 56 -1.39 1.94 -7.80
CA GLU A 56 -0.65 1.49 -8.96
C GLU A 56 0.59 0.73 -8.54
N VAL A 57 0.78 -0.47 -9.10
CA VAL A 57 2.01 -1.24 -8.92
C VAL A 57 3.14 -0.53 -9.67
N GLN A 58 4.15 -0.09 -8.94
CA GLN A 58 5.33 0.58 -9.51
C GLN A 58 6.41 -0.43 -9.91
N TRP A 59 6.65 -1.44 -9.06
CA TRP A 59 7.54 -2.55 -9.36
C TRP A 59 7.25 -3.78 -8.50
N VAL A 60 7.68 -4.95 -8.98
CA VAL A 60 7.62 -6.23 -8.26
C VAL A 60 9.02 -6.86 -8.27
N LYS A 61 9.54 -7.24 -7.11
CA LYS A 61 10.86 -7.87 -6.96
C LYS A 61 10.90 -8.75 -5.71
N ASN A 62 11.27 -10.02 -5.86
CA ASN A 62 11.50 -10.96 -4.75
C ASN A 62 10.35 -10.92 -3.71
N GLU A 63 9.10 -11.11 -4.16
CA GLU A 63 7.86 -11.06 -3.34
C GLU A 63 7.49 -9.68 -2.79
N TRP A 64 8.33 -8.66 -2.98
CA TRP A 64 8.02 -7.28 -2.63
C TRP A 64 7.36 -6.58 -3.80
N ILE A 65 6.29 -5.86 -3.49
CA ILE A 65 5.55 -5.04 -4.42
C ILE A 65 5.63 -3.61 -3.90
N ASN A 66 6.12 -2.68 -4.72
CA ASN A 66 6.00 -1.25 -4.45
C ASN A 66 4.75 -0.72 -5.11
N ILE A 67 3.94 -0.02 -4.33
CA ILE A 67 2.64 0.47 -4.75
C ILE A 67 2.56 1.96 -4.43
N GLU A 68 2.09 2.73 -5.42
CA GLU A 68 1.74 4.13 -5.26
C GLU A 68 0.23 4.26 -4.98
N LEU A 69 -0.11 4.92 -3.88
CA LEU A 69 -1.48 5.13 -3.46
C LEU A 69 -2.06 6.31 -4.23
N LEU A 70 -3.08 6.06 -5.05
CA LEU A 70 -3.68 7.06 -5.93
C LEU A 70 -5.00 7.59 -5.39
N LEU A 71 -5.89 6.70 -4.92
CA LEU A 71 -7.17 7.09 -4.34
C LEU A 71 -7.30 6.52 -2.92
N VAL A 72 -7.20 7.42 -1.95
CA VAL A 72 -7.32 7.12 -0.52
C VAL A 72 -8.31 8.09 0.09
N SER A 73 -9.17 7.59 1.00
CA SER A 73 -10.06 8.49 1.74
C SER A 73 -9.24 9.48 2.59
N PRO A 74 -9.67 10.74 2.79
CA PRO A 74 -8.92 11.69 3.62
C PRO A 74 -8.66 11.18 5.04
N ARG A 75 -9.60 10.41 5.59
CA ARG A 75 -9.49 9.76 6.90
C ARG A 75 -8.37 8.73 6.92
N ASP A 76 -8.34 7.84 5.93
CA ASP A 76 -7.32 6.80 5.84
C ASP A 76 -5.94 7.39 5.50
N GLN A 77 -5.90 8.41 4.65
CA GLN A 77 -4.68 9.14 4.34
C GLN A 77 -4.08 9.79 5.60
N ALA A 78 -4.92 10.37 6.46
CA ALA A 78 -4.47 10.89 7.75
C ALA A 78 -3.90 9.79 8.65
N ARG A 79 -4.53 8.61 8.71
CA ARG A 79 -4.04 7.47 9.49
C ARG A 79 -2.68 6.96 8.98
N ILE A 80 -2.54 6.79 7.66
CA ILE A 80 -1.28 6.36 7.03
C ILE A 80 -0.17 7.37 7.35
N ARG A 81 -0.44 8.67 7.21
CA ARG A 81 0.52 9.73 7.56
C ARG A 81 0.88 9.74 9.03
N GLN A 82 -0.09 9.62 9.93
CA GLN A 82 0.15 9.56 11.37
C GLN A 82 1.03 8.36 11.72
N PHE A 83 0.77 7.19 11.13
CA PHE A 83 1.61 6.02 11.31
C PHE A 83 3.03 6.26 10.80
N ALA A 84 3.19 6.86 9.61
CA ALA A 84 4.51 7.17 9.04
C ALA A 84 5.33 8.14 9.91
N VAL A 85 4.68 9.19 10.45
CA VAL A 85 5.30 10.18 11.34
C VAL A 85 5.70 9.54 12.67
N SER A 86 4.79 8.79 13.31
CA SER A 86 5.07 8.08 14.57
C SER A 86 6.15 7.01 14.42
N ALA A 87 6.28 6.41 13.23
CA ALA A 87 7.33 5.45 12.91
C ALA A 87 8.70 6.09 12.61
N GLY A 88 8.82 7.42 12.67
CA GLY A 88 10.06 8.15 12.45
C GLY A 88 10.50 8.24 10.99
N ASN A 89 9.59 8.02 10.03
CA ASN A 89 9.86 8.29 8.63
C ASN A 89 9.54 9.75 8.32
N HIS A 90 10.55 10.52 7.90
CA HIS A 90 10.30 11.77 7.21
C HIS A 90 9.79 11.42 5.82
N LEU A 91 8.48 11.46 5.59
CA LEU A 91 7.93 11.47 4.23
C LEU A 91 8.67 12.60 3.49
N PRO A 92 9.37 12.33 2.37
CA PRO A 92 10.00 13.41 1.64
C PRO A 92 8.91 14.38 1.23
N ALA A 93 8.97 15.61 1.74
CA ALA A 93 8.25 16.74 1.19
C ALA A 93 8.88 17.05 -0.17
N SER A 94 8.58 16.24 -1.19
CA SER A 94 8.96 16.54 -2.56
C SER A 94 7.84 16.16 -3.50
N GLY A 95 7.12 17.20 -3.88
CA GLY A 95 6.47 17.41 -5.16
C GLY A 95 6.01 16.18 -5.92
N ARG A 96 4.68 16.02 -5.99
CA ARG A 96 3.93 15.34 -7.05
C ARG A 96 3.95 13.81 -7.12
N THR A 97 4.63 13.09 -6.21
CA THR A 97 4.56 11.62 -6.21
C THR A 97 3.69 11.16 -5.05
N GLY A 98 2.69 10.31 -5.30
CA GLY A 98 1.75 9.82 -4.29
C GLY A 98 2.43 9.12 -3.12
N GLU A 99 1.68 8.90 -2.03
CA GLU A 99 2.16 8.11 -0.90
C GLU A 99 2.50 6.69 -1.39
N ARG A 100 3.72 6.21 -1.11
CA ARG A 100 4.16 4.88 -1.55
C ARG A 100 4.29 3.93 -0.37
N ILE A 101 3.90 2.68 -0.60
CA ILE A 101 4.05 1.60 0.35
C ILE A 101 4.73 0.41 -0.31
N MET A 102 5.40 -0.40 0.49
CA MET A 102 5.89 -1.70 0.08
C MET A 102 5.06 -2.76 0.78
N ILE A 103 4.57 -3.73 0.03
CA ILE A 103 3.91 -4.89 0.60
C ILE A 103 4.65 -6.16 0.22
N ARG A 104 4.70 -7.09 1.16
CA ARG A 104 5.09 -8.47 0.89
C ARG A 104 3.82 -9.27 0.71
N ALA A 105 3.81 -10.10 -0.31
CA ALA A 105 2.71 -11.02 -0.57
C ALA A 105 3.10 -12.46 -0.21
#